data_AF-A0A816EAN4-F1
#
_entry.id   AF-A0A816EAN4-F1
#
_cell.length_a   1.000
_cell.length_b   1.000
_cell.length_c   1.000
_cell.angle_alpha   90.00
_cell.angle_beta   90.00
_cell.angle_gamma   90.00
#
_symmetry.space_group_name_H-M   'P 1'
#
loop_
_entity.id
_entity.type
_entity.pdbx_description
1 polymer ?
#
loop_
_entity_poly.entity_id
_entity_poly.type
_entity_poly.pdbx_seq_one_letter_code
_entity_poly.pdbx_strand_id
1 'polypeptide(L)'
;MSVSDWKLLIVVHSLDKVKTIAKSNGVCQYRTHNLVGSTEFSFKCSQYRKYPIFIYELKATVSDDDPNSITIMFKNAHSHEYRNDTTRLPSPVRQSVAKYVEIGFRSAFLKEHPNIPVPSNQLTAIVQTERRRNRVEIFSVFDFQQWCDIHRDGSVPHSTFVSYYFINDINDLFVLFTTKQLIRRIQQSPLIQIDATYKVTWNELPLLVFGASDCKRNFKPFGVALVSEDEDASCYEHLFNSLRSLSIQELHQPYYPRFVMADGAPGITAAQNKRFPNSKHFMCWFHIMQKCRVHRNLMTQSKWKEVDKEIHDRADSSVTSFYEYFKKQWTEKLPSWYEGSALNLPSTNNGCESFNAKIKREYTLRNKLHLSSFLPKIESMLEDWSKDSDINPFAVQTPISSENELAAYEWSMDINRSRIHHWYNNFYVVPSSSG
;
A
#
# COMPACT_ATOMS: atom_id res chain seq x y z
N MET A 1 -32.81 -13.27 28.51
CA MET A 1 -31.53 -13.08 27.80
C MET A 1 -31.28 -14.34 26.99
N SER A 2 -31.35 -14.30 25.66
CA SER A 2 -31.21 -15.50 24.82
C SER A 2 -29.76 -15.97 24.79
N VAL A 3 -29.57 -17.29 24.75
CA VAL A 3 -28.29 -18.01 24.72
C VAL A 3 -27.56 -17.88 23.35
N SER A 4 -28.05 -17.04 22.44
CA SER A 4 -27.73 -17.02 21.01
C SER A 4 -26.47 -16.25 20.58
N ASP A 5 -25.83 -15.48 21.47
CA ASP A 5 -24.77 -14.53 21.06
C ASP A 5 -23.34 -15.01 21.39
N TRP A 6 -23.19 -16.18 22.01
CA TRP A 6 -21.91 -16.71 22.44
C TRP A 6 -21.37 -17.71 21.40
N LYS A 7 -20.18 -17.43 20.87
CA LYS A 7 -19.50 -18.31 19.92
C LYS A 7 -18.37 -19.07 20.63
N LEU A 8 -18.21 -20.35 20.30
CA LEU A 8 -17.10 -21.16 20.79
C LEU A 8 -15.79 -20.68 20.15
N LEU A 9 -14.80 -20.34 20.96
CA LEU A 9 -13.47 -19.93 20.50
C LEU A 9 -12.52 -21.12 20.43
N ILE A 10 -12.36 -21.82 21.57
CA ILE A 10 -11.42 -22.92 21.74
C ILE A 10 -11.74 -23.69 23.03
N VAL A 11 -11.34 -24.96 23.08
CA VAL A 11 -11.30 -25.77 24.31
C VAL A 11 -9.85 -25.87 24.78
N VAL A 12 -9.58 -25.49 26.02
CA VAL A 12 -8.23 -25.55 26.61
C VAL A 12 -8.22 -26.38 27.88
N HIS A 13 -7.05 -26.95 28.22
CA HIS A 13 -6.90 -27.85 29.38
C HIS A 13 -6.33 -27.19 30.63
N SER A 14 -6.24 -25.86 30.67
CA SER A 14 -5.66 -25.15 31.81
C SER A 14 -6.16 -23.71 31.91
N LEU A 15 -6.49 -23.28 33.14
CA LEU A 15 -6.92 -21.92 33.44
C LEU A 15 -5.80 -20.89 33.20
N ASP A 16 -4.53 -21.28 33.31
CA ASP A 16 -3.40 -20.38 33.03
C ASP A 16 -3.26 -20.08 31.53
N LYS A 17 -3.63 -21.03 30.67
CA LYS A 17 -3.77 -20.76 29.23
C LYS A 17 -4.90 -19.76 28.96
N VAL A 18 -6.04 -19.88 29.65
CA VAL A 18 -7.15 -18.90 29.56
C VAL A 18 -6.68 -17.49 29.94
N LYS A 19 -5.95 -17.36 31.06
CA LYS A 19 -5.41 -16.06 31.52
C LYS A 19 -4.37 -15.50 30.54
N THR A 20 -3.55 -16.36 29.95
CA THR A 20 -2.55 -15.96 28.93
C THR A 20 -3.23 -15.42 27.68
N ILE A 21 -4.27 -16.12 27.19
CA ILE A 21 -5.10 -15.67 26.06
C ILE A 21 -5.82 -14.36 26.40
N ALA A 22 -6.39 -14.23 27.61
CA ALA A 22 -7.04 -12.99 28.03
C ALA A 22 -6.05 -11.80 28.08
N LYS A 23 -4.82 -12.04 28.56
CA LYS A 23 -3.76 -11.03 28.66
C LYS A 23 -3.20 -10.62 27.30
N SER A 24 -2.98 -11.57 26.37
CA SER A 24 -2.55 -11.26 25.00
C SER A 24 -3.59 -10.46 24.22
N ASN A 25 -4.87 -10.54 24.63
CA ASN A 25 -5.98 -9.76 24.06
C ASN A 25 -6.32 -8.48 24.85
N GLY A 26 -5.46 -8.02 25.77
CA GLY A 26 -5.60 -6.73 26.45
C GLY A 26 -6.70 -6.67 27.54
N VAL A 27 -7.16 -7.81 28.04
CA VAL A 27 -8.25 -7.93 29.02
C VAL A 27 -7.69 -8.17 30.43
N CYS A 28 -8.18 -7.46 31.46
CA CYS A 28 -7.59 -7.51 32.82
C CYS A 28 -8.57 -7.52 34.00
N GLN A 29 -9.88 -7.35 33.80
CA GLN A 29 -10.84 -7.45 34.92
C GLN A 29 -11.47 -8.83 34.98
N TYR A 30 -11.52 -9.42 36.18
CA TYR A 30 -11.93 -10.81 36.43
C TYR A 30 -13.14 -10.84 37.37
N ARG A 31 -14.18 -11.60 37.01
CA ARG A 31 -15.27 -11.99 37.92
C ARG A 31 -15.53 -13.50 37.81
N THR A 32 -15.71 -14.13 38.96
CA THR A 32 -16.07 -15.55 39.06
C THR A 32 -17.55 -15.67 39.39
N HIS A 33 -18.23 -16.54 38.67
CA HIS A 33 -19.61 -16.92 38.94
C HIS A 33 -19.66 -18.43 39.16
N ASN A 34 -20.06 -18.85 40.37
CA ASN A 34 -20.29 -20.26 40.66
C ASN A 34 -21.71 -20.59 40.24
N LEU A 35 -21.87 -21.51 39.28
CA LEU A 35 -23.15 -22.01 38.82
C LEU A 35 -23.36 -23.44 39.32
N VAL A 36 -24.59 -23.92 39.30
CA VAL A 36 -24.87 -25.33 39.62
C VAL A 36 -24.30 -26.20 38.49
N GLY A 37 -23.31 -27.05 38.77
CA GLY A 37 -22.69 -27.95 37.80
C GLY A 37 -21.52 -27.37 36.99
N SER A 38 -21.14 -26.10 37.22
CA SER A 38 -19.99 -25.49 36.53
C SER A 38 -19.47 -24.22 37.21
N THR A 39 -18.21 -23.89 36.97
CA THR A 39 -17.61 -22.60 37.35
C THR A 39 -17.37 -21.74 36.12
N GLU A 40 -17.84 -20.49 36.17
CA GLU A 40 -17.71 -19.53 35.08
C GLU A 40 -16.75 -18.39 35.42
N PHE A 41 -15.85 -18.08 34.49
CA PHE A 41 -14.95 -16.94 34.57
C PHE A 41 -15.28 -15.92 33.49
N SER A 42 -15.60 -14.68 33.90
CA SER A 42 -15.85 -13.55 33.01
C SER A 42 -14.65 -12.58 33.01
N PHE A 43 -14.19 -12.22 31.82
CA PHE A 43 -13.08 -11.28 31.62
C PHE A 43 -13.57 -9.99 30.93
N LYS A 44 -13.20 -8.81 31.46
CA LYS A 44 -13.60 -7.48 30.94
C LYS A 44 -12.42 -6.52 30.73
N CYS A 45 -12.58 -5.58 29.79
CA CYS A 45 -11.56 -4.59 29.42
C CYS A 45 -11.35 -3.54 30.52
N SER A 46 -10.09 -3.14 30.75
CA SER A 46 -9.70 -2.19 31.81
C SER A 46 -9.31 -0.79 31.32
N GLN A 47 -9.11 -0.58 30.01
CA GLN A 47 -8.53 0.66 29.47
C GLN A 47 -9.56 1.55 28.77
N TYR A 48 -10.15 2.48 29.52
CA TYR A 48 -11.16 3.44 29.07
C TYR A 48 -10.63 4.59 28.19
N ARG A 49 -9.30 4.80 28.04
CA ARG A 49 -8.78 6.10 27.54
C ARG A 49 -7.76 6.12 26.39
N LYS A 50 -7.23 4.99 25.88
CA LYS A 50 -6.19 5.05 24.83
C LYS A 50 -6.46 4.28 23.54
N TYR A 51 -7.35 3.28 23.53
CA TYR A 51 -7.65 2.48 22.33
C TYR A 51 -9.13 2.07 22.32
N PRO A 52 -9.96 2.55 21.37
CA PRO A 52 -11.41 2.36 21.44
C PRO A 52 -11.92 1.01 20.90
N ILE A 53 -11.08 -0.02 20.73
CA ILE A 53 -11.41 -1.14 19.81
C ILE A 53 -11.65 -2.50 20.47
N PHE A 54 -11.31 -2.76 21.74
CA PHE A 54 -11.40 -4.14 22.25
C PHE A 54 -12.10 -4.25 23.61
N ILE A 55 -13.37 -4.67 23.58
CA ILE A 55 -14.04 -5.28 24.73
C ILE A 55 -14.52 -6.66 24.25
N TYR A 56 -13.71 -7.68 24.54
CA TYR A 56 -14.14 -9.07 24.48
C TYR A 56 -14.69 -9.43 25.86
N GLU A 57 -15.93 -9.93 25.91
CA GLU A 57 -16.36 -10.70 27.08
C GLU A 57 -15.97 -12.15 26.78
N LEU A 58 -14.87 -12.61 27.39
CA LEU A 58 -14.50 -14.01 27.38
C LEU A 58 -15.21 -14.69 28.54
N LYS A 59 -15.86 -15.80 28.25
CA LYS A 59 -16.49 -16.68 29.21
C LYS A 59 -15.80 -18.03 29.16
N ALA A 60 -15.10 -18.38 30.21
CA ALA A 60 -14.54 -19.71 30.35
C ALA A 60 -15.43 -20.51 31.31
N THR A 61 -15.98 -21.62 30.83
CA THR A 61 -16.81 -22.52 31.64
C THR A 61 -16.03 -23.81 31.91
N VAL A 62 -15.92 -24.17 33.19
CA VAL A 62 -15.40 -25.47 33.64
C VAL A 62 -16.59 -26.30 34.09
N SER A 63 -16.82 -27.43 33.43
CA SER A 63 -17.86 -28.39 33.83
C SER A 63 -17.39 -29.23 35.02
N ASP A 64 -18.28 -29.52 35.96
CA ASP A 64 -17.97 -30.42 37.07
C ASP A 64 -17.73 -31.87 36.59
N ASP A 65 -18.29 -32.25 35.44
CA ASP A 65 -18.16 -33.59 34.83
C ASP A 65 -16.86 -33.77 34.02
N ASP A 66 -16.22 -32.68 33.57
CA ASP A 66 -14.95 -32.69 32.85
C ASP A 66 -14.08 -31.47 33.24
N PRO A 67 -13.45 -31.50 34.42
CA PRO A 67 -12.66 -30.38 34.93
C PRO A 67 -11.39 -30.09 34.11
N ASN A 68 -11.01 -31.02 33.22
CA ASN A 68 -9.83 -30.89 32.36
C ASN A 68 -10.15 -30.25 31.00
N SER A 69 -11.41 -29.97 30.69
CA SER A 69 -11.79 -29.21 29.50
C SER A 69 -12.45 -27.89 29.89
N ILE A 70 -11.79 -26.80 29.51
CA ILE A 70 -12.28 -25.44 29.73
C ILE A 70 -12.77 -24.92 28.39
N THR A 71 -14.07 -24.70 28.31
CA THR A 71 -14.71 -24.17 27.11
C THR A 71 -14.63 -22.66 27.13
N ILE A 72 -13.92 -22.05 26.18
CA ILE A 72 -13.86 -20.60 26.02
C ILE A 72 -14.91 -20.17 25.00
N MET A 73 -15.89 -19.42 25.46
CA MET A 73 -16.88 -18.74 24.64
C MET A 73 -16.57 -17.25 24.59
N PHE A 74 -16.85 -16.61 23.46
CA PHE A 74 -16.74 -15.16 23.33
C PHE A 74 -18.07 -14.53 22.95
N LYS A 75 -18.32 -13.35 23.50
CA LYS A 75 -19.44 -12.49 23.13
C LYS A 75 -18.91 -11.11 22.77
N ASN A 76 -19.31 -10.63 21.59
CA ASN A 76 -19.04 -9.27 21.14
C ASN A 76 -20.09 -8.34 21.75
N ALA A 77 -19.78 -7.76 22.91
CA ALA A 77 -20.64 -6.75 23.51
C ALA A 77 -19.85 -5.49 23.80
N HIS A 78 -19.93 -4.52 22.88
CA HIS A 78 -19.90 -3.13 23.30
C HIS A 78 -20.72 -2.19 22.41
N SER A 79 -21.81 -1.64 22.95
CA SER A 79 -22.38 -0.34 22.57
C SER A 79 -22.08 0.65 23.69
N HIS A 80 -21.23 1.66 23.43
CA HIS A 80 -21.23 2.83 24.29
C HIS A 80 -22.40 3.66 23.77
N GLU A 81 -23.49 3.73 24.53
CA GLU A 81 -24.47 4.80 24.32
C GLU A 81 -23.75 6.13 24.55
N TYR A 82 -23.12 6.66 23.51
CA TYR A 82 -22.83 8.08 23.45
C TYR A 82 -24.18 8.78 23.32
N ARG A 83 -24.55 9.59 24.33
CA ARG A 83 -25.75 10.43 24.30
C ARG A 83 -25.90 11.08 22.92
N ASN A 84 -27.05 10.83 22.29
CA ASN A 84 -27.46 11.38 20.99
C ASN A 84 -27.43 12.92 20.98
N ASP A 85 -26.32 13.52 20.55
CA ASP A 85 -26.24 14.98 20.36
C ASP A 85 -26.83 15.44 19.01
N THR A 86 -27.18 14.51 18.11
CA THR A 86 -27.85 14.81 16.82
C THR A 86 -29.33 15.16 16.98
N THR A 87 -29.92 14.93 18.16
CA THR A 87 -31.29 15.37 18.50
C THR A 87 -31.45 16.90 18.47
N ARG A 88 -30.34 17.65 18.46
CA ARG A 88 -30.30 19.11 18.35
C ARG A 88 -30.26 19.65 16.91
N LEU A 89 -30.08 18.79 15.90
CA LEU A 89 -30.08 19.23 14.50
C LEU A 89 -31.52 19.29 13.95
N PRO A 90 -31.89 20.32 13.16
CA PRO A 90 -33.19 20.37 12.48
C PRO A 90 -33.42 19.16 11.57
N SER A 91 -34.64 18.61 11.50
CA SER A 91 -34.98 17.41 10.70
C SER A 91 -34.50 17.43 9.23
N PRO A 92 -34.56 18.56 8.49
CA PRO A 92 -34.07 18.61 7.10
C PRO A 92 -32.56 18.35 6.99
N VAL A 93 -31.80 18.73 8.01
CA VAL A 93 -30.34 18.53 8.09
C VAL A 93 -30.02 17.06 8.36
N ARG A 94 -30.80 16.37 9.21
CA ARG A 94 -30.59 14.95 9.52
C ARG A 94 -30.80 14.05 8.30
N GLN A 95 -31.88 14.26 7.54
CA GLN A 95 -32.15 13.50 6.31
C GLN A 95 -31.08 13.72 5.25
N SER A 96 -30.60 14.96 5.13
CA SER A 96 -29.50 15.31 4.23
C SER A 96 -28.21 14.57 4.63
N VAL A 97 -27.81 14.65 5.91
CA VAL A 97 -26.61 13.97 6.43
C VAL A 97 -26.65 12.45 6.23
N ALA A 98 -27.80 11.80 6.49
CA ALA A 98 -27.95 10.35 6.30
C ALA A 98 -27.70 9.92 4.84
N LYS A 99 -28.31 10.64 3.88
CA LYS A 99 -28.10 10.43 2.43
C LYS A 99 -26.63 10.65 2.02
N TYR A 100 -25.93 11.58 2.66
CA TYR A 100 -24.52 11.90 2.34
C TYR A 100 -23.49 10.94 2.97
N VAL A 101 -23.82 10.30 4.08
CA VAL A 101 -23.01 9.23 4.67
C VAL A 101 -22.97 8.01 3.73
N GLU A 102 -24.09 7.71 3.07
CA GLU A 102 -24.27 6.58 2.14
C GLU A 102 -23.51 6.75 0.82
N ILE A 103 -23.44 7.98 0.27
CA ILE A 103 -22.92 8.25 -1.09
C ILE A 103 -21.39 8.50 -1.14
N GLY A 104 -20.70 8.68 0.00
CA GLY A 104 -19.24 8.93 -0.04
C GLY A 104 -18.85 10.40 -0.25
N PHE A 105 -19.29 11.28 0.66
CA PHE A 105 -19.13 12.76 0.66
C PHE A 105 -17.74 13.37 0.31
N ARG A 106 -17.75 14.50 -0.44
CA ARG A 106 -16.65 15.47 -0.65
C ARG A 106 -17.16 16.93 -0.74
N SER A 107 -16.26 17.88 -0.46
CA SER A 107 -16.46 19.34 -0.58
C SER A 107 -16.62 19.87 -2.02
N ALA A 108 -16.20 19.10 -3.04
CA ALA A 108 -16.38 19.48 -4.44
C ALA A 108 -17.85 19.45 -4.89
N PHE A 109 -18.66 18.56 -4.29
CA PHE A 109 -20.10 18.42 -4.56
C PHE A 109 -20.94 19.61 -4.06
N LEU A 110 -20.45 20.35 -3.05
CA LEU A 110 -21.09 21.59 -2.58
C LEU A 110 -21.05 22.71 -3.63
N LYS A 111 -20.13 22.64 -4.60
CA LYS A 111 -20.13 23.55 -5.76
C LYS A 111 -21.25 23.19 -6.75
N GLU A 112 -21.67 21.94 -6.79
CA GLU A 112 -22.73 21.44 -7.69
C GLU A 112 -24.13 21.53 -7.04
N HIS A 113 -24.20 21.62 -5.70
CA HIS A 113 -25.46 21.70 -4.94
C HIS A 113 -25.43 22.84 -3.90
N PRO A 114 -25.65 24.10 -4.33
CA PRO A 114 -25.51 25.29 -3.48
C PRO A 114 -26.62 25.48 -2.43
N ASN A 115 -27.73 24.73 -2.51
CA ASN A 115 -28.92 24.92 -1.68
C ASN A 115 -28.91 24.17 -0.33
N ILE A 116 -27.73 23.82 0.21
CA ILE A 116 -27.64 23.09 1.48
C ILE A 116 -27.62 24.08 2.65
N PRO A 117 -28.56 23.99 3.61
CA PRO A 117 -28.74 24.98 4.69
C PRO A 117 -27.74 24.81 5.85
N VAL A 118 -26.52 24.30 5.58
CA VAL A 118 -25.48 24.06 6.60
C VAL A 118 -24.12 24.46 6.02
N PRO A 119 -23.30 25.23 6.77
CA PRO A 119 -21.95 25.60 6.34
C PRO A 119 -21.09 24.37 6.01
N SER A 120 -20.36 24.41 4.89
CA SER A 120 -19.49 23.33 4.37
C SER A 120 -18.61 22.66 5.43
N ASN A 121 -18.04 23.47 6.34
CA ASN A 121 -17.13 23.00 7.38
C ASN A 121 -17.87 22.21 8.48
N GLN A 122 -19.10 22.62 8.83
CA GLN A 122 -19.93 21.90 9.80
C GLN A 122 -20.45 20.60 9.21
N LEU A 123 -20.83 20.59 7.92
CA LEU A 123 -21.32 19.39 7.24
C LEU A 123 -20.22 18.33 7.12
N THR A 124 -19.00 18.75 6.79
CA THR A 124 -17.82 17.89 6.77
C THR A 124 -17.56 17.27 8.15
N ALA A 125 -17.62 18.09 9.21
CA ALA A 125 -17.42 17.61 10.58
C ALA A 125 -18.53 16.64 11.04
N ILE A 126 -19.79 16.90 10.69
CA ILE A 126 -20.94 16.05 11.03
C ILE A 126 -20.86 14.71 10.30
N VAL A 127 -20.58 14.70 8.99
CA VAL A 127 -20.41 13.46 8.21
C VAL A 127 -19.21 12.65 8.72
N GLN A 128 -18.10 13.31 9.05
CA GLN A 128 -16.95 12.63 9.66
C GLN A 128 -17.29 12.03 11.03
N THR A 129 -18.09 12.73 11.84
CA THR A 129 -18.54 12.26 13.16
C THR A 129 -19.50 11.08 13.02
N GLU A 130 -20.47 11.15 12.10
CA GLU A 130 -21.40 10.05 11.83
C GLU A 130 -20.69 8.82 11.24
N ARG A 131 -19.66 8.99 10.41
CA ARG A 131 -18.81 7.87 9.94
C ARG A 131 -18.02 7.20 11.06
N ARG A 132 -17.49 7.99 12.01
CA ARG A 132 -16.85 7.46 13.23
C ARG A 132 -17.85 6.72 14.12
N ARG A 133 -19.13 7.10 14.08
CA ARG A 133 -20.22 6.50 14.87
C ARG A 133 -20.82 5.24 14.22
N ASN A 134 -20.91 5.19 12.88
CA ASN A 134 -21.81 4.25 12.17
C ASN A 134 -21.23 2.91 11.72
N ARG A 135 -20.03 2.46 12.10
CA ARG A 135 -19.61 1.05 11.97
C ARG A 135 -18.21 0.86 12.52
N VAL A 136 -18.09 0.51 13.79
CA VAL A 136 -16.97 -0.32 14.23
C VAL A 136 -17.53 -1.74 14.32
N GLU A 137 -17.68 -2.37 13.16
CA GLU A 137 -17.67 -3.83 13.16
C GLU A 137 -16.27 -4.24 13.62
N ILE A 138 -16.22 -5.01 14.71
CA ILE A 138 -14.99 -5.64 15.16
C ILE A 138 -14.55 -6.55 14.02
N PHE A 139 -13.41 -6.23 13.39
CA PHE A 139 -12.82 -7.00 12.31
C PHE A 139 -11.51 -7.58 12.82
N SER A 140 -11.57 -8.81 13.32
CA SER A 140 -10.43 -9.50 13.91
C SER A 140 -9.46 -10.01 12.84
N VAL A 141 -8.26 -10.43 13.27
CA VAL A 141 -7.30 -11.14 12.41
C VAL A 141 -7.93 -12.40 11.82
N PHE A 142 -8.77 -13.11 12.60
CA PHE A 142 -9.50 -14.28 12.16
C PHE A 142 -10.55 -13.92 11.08
N ASP A 143 -11.32 -12.86 11.28
CA ASP A 143 -12.28 -12.39 10.27
C ASP A 143 -11.57 -12.01 8.97
N PHE A 144 -10.36 -11.44 9.08
CA PHE A 144 -9.56 -11.10 7.90
C PHE A 144 -9.03 -12.34 7.16
N GLN A 145 -8.54 -13.34 7.89
CA GLN A 145 -8.12 -14.62 7.31
C GLN A 145 -9.30 -15.30 6.60
N GLN A 146 -10.45 -15.38 7.27
CA GLN A 146 -11.66 -15.97 6.68
C GLN A 146 -12.12 -15.20 5.44
N TRP A 147 -12.06 -13.86 5.48
CA TRP A 147 -12.34 -13.04 4.31
C TRP A 147 -11.37 -13.38 3.16
N CYS A 148 -10.07 -13.50 3.44
CA CYS A 148 -9.08 -13.86 2.43
C CYS A 148 -9.33 -15.25 1.82
N ASP A 149 -9.75 -16.23 2.63
CA ASP A 149 -10.08 -17.58 2.15
C ASP A 149 -11.30 -17.59 1.24
N ILE A 150 -12.33 -16.81 1.57
CA ILE A 150 -13.53 -16.67 0.73
C ILE A 150 -13.18 -16.02 -0.62
N HIS A 151 -12.25 -15.07 -0.64
CA HIS A 151 -11.91 -14.30 -1.83
C HIS A 151 -10.70 -14.86 -2.60
N ARG A 152 -10.39 -16.16 -2.46
CA ARG A 152 -9.30 -16.78 -3.25
C ARG A 152 -9.67 -17.12 -4.69
N ASP A 153 -10.95 -17.18 -5.02
CA ASP A 153 -11.38 -17.54 -6.37
C ASP A 153 -11.12 -16.41 -7.36
N GLY A 154 -10.09 -16.57 -8.19
CA GLY A 154 -9.79 -15.68 -9.30
C GLY A 154 -10.49 -16.05 -10.60
N SER A 155 -11.40 -17.05 -10.64
CA SER A 155 -11.96 -17.61 -11.88
C SER A 155 -12.50 -16.56 -12.85
N VAL A 156 -13.15 -15.52 -12.33
CA VAL A 156 -13.74 -14.41 -13.08
C VAL A 156 -12.66 -13.37 -13.46
N PRO A 157 -12.47 -13.05 -14.75
CA PRO A 157 -11.34 -12.23 -15.22
C PRO A 157 -11.14 -10.88 -14.52
N HIS A 158 -12.23 -10.16 -14.26
CA HIS A 158 -12.20 -8.84 -13.65
C HIS A 158 -12.47 -8.83 -12.15
N SER A 159 -12.83 -9.97 -11.55
CA SER A 159 -13.09 -10.04 -10.12
C SER A 159 -11.78 -9.95 -9.36
N THR A 160 -11.81 -9.21 -8.25
CA THR A 160 -10.71 -9.18 -7.30
C THR A 160 -10.61 -10.53 -6.60
N PHE A 161 -9.39 -11.02 -6.43
CA PHE A 161 -9.11 -12.18 -5.61
C PHE A 161 -7.80 -12.01 -4.83
N VAL A 162 -7.67 -12.77 -3.75
CA VAL A 162 -6.48 -12.88 -2.93
C VAL A 162 -5.60 -14.00 -3.50
N SER A 163 -4.50 -13.62 -4.14
CA SER A 163 -3.61 -14.61 -4.77
C SER A 163 -2.72 -15.34 -3.76
N TYR A 164 -2.32 -14.64 -2.71
CA TYR A 164 -1.47 -15.15 -1.65
C TYR A 164 -1.68 -14.29 -0.41
N TYR A 165 -1.69 -14.94 0.75
CA TYR A 165 -1.64 -14.24 2.01
C TYR A 165 -0.86 -15.02 3.06
N PHE A 166 -0.36 -14.28 4.03
CA PHE A 166 0.23 -14.74 5.27
C PHE A 166 -0.23 -13.77 6.35
N ILE A 167 -0.85 -14.27 7.40
CA ILE A 167 -1.40 -13.43 8.47
C ILE A 167 -1.15 -14.17 9.78
N ASN A 168 -0.18 -13.72 10.56
CA ASN A 168 0.05 -14.20 11.93
C ASN A 168 -0.65 -13.27 12.92
N ASP A 169 -0.38 -11.97 12.83
CA ASP A 169 -1.06 -10.91 13.56
C ASP A 169 -1.06 -9.60 12.72
N ILE A 170 -1.40 -8.46 13.33
CA ILE A 170 -1.47 -7.18 12.60
C ILE A 170 -0.09 -6.57 12.28
N ASN A 171 0.94 -6.96 13.01
CA ASN A 171 2.33 -6.54 12.82
C ASN A 171 3.11 -7.51 11.93
N ASP A 172 2.54 -8.69 11.66
CA ASP A 172 3.14 -9.72 10.82
C ASP A 172 2.10 -10.27 9.84
N LEU A 173 1.86 -9.50 8.78
CA LEU A 173 0.94 -9.86 7.70
C LEU A 173 1.41 -9.40 6.32
N PHE A 174 0.98 -10.15 5.32
CA PHE A 174 1.12 -9.86 3.90
C PHE A 174 -0.11 -10.42 3.17
N VAL A 175 -0.80 -9.59 2.40
CA VAL A 175 -1.96 -10.02 1.58
C VAL A 175 -1.87 -9.40 0.20
N LEU A 176 -1.81 -10.22 -0.85
CA LEU A 176 -1.77 -9.76 -2.24
C LEU A 176 -3.15 -9.87 -2.89
N PHE A 177 -3.60 -8.76 -3.45
CA PHE A 177 -4.88 -8.61 -4.15
C PHE A 177 -4.62 -8.28 -5.63
N THR A 178 -5.33 -8.94 -6.52
CA THR A 178 -5.25 -8.68 -7.98
C THR A 178 -6.51 -9.18 -8.69
N THR A 179 -6.55 -9.04 -10.01
CA THR A 179 -7.53 -9.69 -10.90
C THR A 179 -6.77 -10.47 -11.97
N LYS A 180 -7.39 -11.50 -12.56
CA LYS A 180 -6.74 -12.29 -13.62
C LYS A 180 -6.36 -11.42 -14.81
N GLN A 181 -7.16 -10.41 -15.13
CA GLN A 181 -6.86 -9.53 -16.25
C GLN A 181 -5.68 -8.59 -15.97
N LEU A 182 -5.53 -8.09 -14.73
CA LEU A 182 -4.39 -7.23 -14.39
C LEU A 182 -3.07 -8.01 -14.40
N ILE A 183 -3.03 -9.22 -13.84
CA ILE A 183 -1.78 -9.99 -13.74
C ILE A 183 -1.26 -10.45 -15.10
N ARG A 184 -2.12 -10.68 -16.10
CA ARG A 184 -1.70 -11.05 -17.47
C ARG A 184 -0.68 -10.08 -18.09
N ARG A 185 -0.68 -8.83 -17.63
CA ARG A 185 0.22 -7.78 -18.11
C ARG A 185 1.65 -7.91 -17.58
N ILE A 186 1.87 -8.72 -16.55
CA ILE A 186 3.18 -8.83 -15.91
C ILE A 186 4.28 -9.27 -16.88
N GLN A 187 3.94 -10.05 -17.91
CA GLN A 187 4.86 -10.53 -18.94
C GLN A 187 5.13 -9.50 -20.06
N GLN A 188 4.41 -8.38 -20.08
CA GLN A 188 4.52 -7.37 -21.15
C GLN A 188 5.60 -6.32 -20.87
N SER A 189 6.20 -6.33 -19.68
CA SER A 189 7.25 -5.38 -19.30
C SER A 189 8.43 -6.07 -18.62
N PRO A 190 9.68 -5.71 -18.99
CA PRO A 190 10.86 -6.13 -18.26
C PRO A 190 11.06 -5.35 -16.94
N LEU A 191 10.21 -4.36 -16.66
CA LEU A 191 10.25 -3.51 -15.48
C LEU A 191 9.07 -3.84 -14.55
N ILE A 192 9.33 -3.90 -13.25
CA ILE A 192 8.31 -3.73 -12.22
C ILE A 192 8.60 -2.46 -11.42
N GLN A 193 7.57 -1.64 -11.23
CA GLN A 193 7.57 -0.45 -10.42
C GLN A 193 6.77 -0.73 -9.14
N ILE A 194 7.32 -0.37 -7.99
CA ILE A 194 6.72 -0.63 -6.68
C ILE A 194 6.79 0.66 -5.87
N ASP A 195 5.68 1.04 -5.25
CA ASP A 195 5.62 2.17 -4.33
C ASP A 195 4.66 1.88 -3.18
N ALA A 196 5.05 2.27 -1.97
CA ALA A 196 4.21 2.11 -0.78
C ALA A 196 3.35 3.35 -0.56
N THR A 197 2.07 3.15 -0.21
CA THR A 197 1.20 4.22 0.24
C THR A 197 0.66 3.98 1.65
N TYR A 198 0.97 4.92 2.54
CA TYR A 198 0.49 4.95 3.92
C TYR A 198 -0.79 5.77 4.11
N LYS A 199 -1.34 5.72 5.33
CA LYS A 199 -2.52 6.48 5.78
C LYS A 199 -3.81 6.11 5.02
N VAL A 200 -3.91 4.87 4.58
CA VAL A 200 -5.13 4.30 3.96
C VAL A 200 -5.96 3.51 4.97
N THR A 201 -5.32 2.87 5.95
CA THR A 201 -5.97 2.16 7.05
C THR A 201 -5.75 2.85 8.40
N TRP A 202 -6.60 2.55 9.40
CA TRP A 202 -6.46 3.07 10.77
C TRP A 202 -5.18 2.57 11.46
N ASN A 203 -4.83 1.33 11.20
CA ASN A 203 -3.63 0.67 11.70
C ASN A 203 -2.36 1.07 10.94
N GLU A 204 -2.46 2.05 10.04
CA GLU A 204 -1.35 2.58 9.23
C GLU A 204 -0.61 1.57 8.36
N LEU A 205 -1.16 0.35 8.20
CA LEU A 205 -0.68 -0.71 7.33
C LEU A 205 -0.35 -0.16 5.93
N PRO A 206 0.89 -0.32 5.45
CA PRO A 206 1.27 0.12 4.11
C PRO A 206 0.53 -0.68 3.04
N LEU A 207 0.12 0.01 1.99
CA LEU A 207 -0.38 -0.62 0.76
C LEU A 207 0.67 -0.47 -0.33
N LEU A 208 1.31 -1.57 -0.71
CA LEU A 208 2.22 -1.63 -1.85
C LEU A 208 1.41 -1.63 -3.13
N VAL A 209 1.59 -0.63 -3.98
CA VAL A 209 1.08 -0.59 -5.34
C VAL A 209 2.20 -1.00 -6.28
N PHE A 210 1.91 -1.96 -7.17
CA PHE A 210 2.91 -2.45 -8.10
C PHE A 210 2.33 -2.66 -9.50
N GLY A 211 3.18 -2.47 -10.50
CA GLY A 211 2.79 -2.48 -11.92
C GLY A 211 3.97 -2.15 -12.81
N ALA A 212 3.70 -1.75 -14.05
CA ALA A 212 4.71 -1.26 -14.95
C ALA A 212 4.17 -0.18 -15.87
N SER A 213 5.02 0.78 -16.26
CA SER A 213 4.67 1.73 -17.30
C SER A 213 4.86 1.11 -18.68
N ASP A 214 3.90 1.37 -19.54
CA ASP A 214 3.96 0.99 -20.95
C ASP A 214 4.90 1.91 -21.76
N CYS A 215 5.04 1.65 -23.05
CA CYS A 215 5.89 2.46 -23.93
C CYS A 215 5.39 3.91 -24.10
N LYS A 216 4.13 4.19 -23.77
CA LYS A 216 3.52 5.52 -23.74
C LYS A 216 3.68 6.22 -22.38
N ARG A 217 4.49 5.66 -21.47
CA ARG A 217 4.73 6.16 -20.11
C ARG A 217 3.49 6.13 -19.21
N ASN A 218 2.46 5.34 -19.55
CA ASN A 218 1.30 5.17 -18.70
C ASN A 218 1.52 3.98 -17.77
N PHE A 219 1.44 4.22 -16.46
CA PHE A 219 1.52 3.15 -15.47
C PHE A 219 0.28 2.25 -15.54
N LYS A 220 0.53 0.94 -15.62
CA LYS A 220 -0.48 -0.12 -15.65
C LYS A 220 -0.29 -0.97 -14.38
N PRO A 221 -1.23 -0.91 -13.42
CA PRO A 221 -1.11 -1.70 -12.19
C PRO A 221 -1.25 -3.19 -12.51
N PHE A 222 -0.55 -4.02 -11.73
CA PHE A 222 -0.73 -5.47 -11.72
C PHE A 222 -1.54 -5.92 -10.49
N GLY A 223 -1.51 -5.15 -9.41
CA GLY A 223 -2.23 -5.44 -8.18
C GLY A 223 -1.79 -4.52 -7.05
N VAL A 224 -2.25 -4.86 -5.84
CA VAL A 224 -1.83 -4.21 -4.59
C VAL A 224 -1.54 -5.25 -3.53
N ALA A 225 -0.66 -4.96 -2.59
CA ALA A 225 -0.43 -5.80 -1.43
C ALA A 225 -0.54 -4.99 -0.13
N LEU A 226 -1.31 -5.50 0.83
CA LEU A 226 -1.37 -4.94 2.17
C LEU A 226 -0.33 -5.63 3.04
N VAL A 227 0.53 -4.87 3.69
CA VAL A 227 1.65 -5.38 4.49
C VAL A 227 1.63 -4.78 5.89
N SER A 228 2.36 -5.36 6.83
CA SER A 228 2.62 -4.75 8.14
C SER A 228 3.61 -3.58 8.06
N GLU A 229 3.65 -2.74 9.10
CA GLU A 229 4.46 -1.50 9.13
C GLU A 229 5.96 -1.71 8.89
N ASP A 230 6.48 -2.88 9.26
CA ASP A 230 7.85 -3.27 8.98
C ASP A 230 7.97 -3.68 7.51
N GLU A 231 8.13 -2.70 6.61
CA GLU A 231 8.55 -2.90 5.21
C GLU A 231 9.99 -3.43 5.14
N ASP A 232 10.19 -4.59 5.74
CA ASP A 232 11.45 -5.29 5.81
C ASP A 232 11.71 -6.05 4.51
N ALA A 233 12.87 -6.71 4.41
CA ALA A 233 13.16 -7.53 3.24
C ALA A 233 12.13 -8.65 3.03
N SER A 234 11.45 -9.11 4.09
CA SER A 234 10.51 -10.21 4.02
C SER A 234 9.26 -9.84 3.22
N CYS A 235 8.72 -8.63 3.38
CA CYS A 235 7.50 -8.21 2.67
C CYS A 235 7.71 -8.19 1.15
N TYR A 236 8.87 -7.70 0.68
CA TYR A 236 9.22 -7.71 -0.74
C TYR A 236 9.55 -9.13 -1.24
N GLU A 237 10.12 -10.00 -0.39
CA GLU A 237 10.29 -11.40 -0.74
C GLU A 237 8.95 -12.11 -0.94
N HIS A 238 7.97 -11.88 -0.04
CA HIS A 238 6.61 -12.40 -0.18
C HIS A 238 5.99 -11.90 -1.48
N LEU A 239 6.11 -10.61 -1.81
CA LEU A 239 5.64 -10.06 -3.08
C LEU A 239 6.27 -10.76 -4.28
N PHE A 240 7.61 -10.83 -4.36
CA PHE A 240 8.31 -11.43 -5.50
C PHE A 240 8.00 -12.92 -5.67
N ASN A 241 7.95 -13.68 -4.57
CA ASN A 241 7.55 -15.09 -4.61
C ASN A 241 6.10 -15.24 -5.09
N SER A 242 5.19 -14.41 -4.59
CA SER A 242 3.78 -14.45 -4.96
C SER A 242 3.59 -14.15 -6.43
N LEU A 243 4.27 -13.12 -6.97
CA LEU A 243 4.21 -12.80 -8.40
C LEU A 243 4.77 -13.91 -9.28
N ARG A 244 5.87 -14.55 -8.88
CA ARG A 244 6.44 -15.68 -9.61
C ARG A 244 5.49 -16.88 -9.62
N SER A 245 4.97 -17.27 -8.46
CA SER A 245 4.02 -18.38 -8.33
C SER A 245 2.74 -18.11 -9.11
N LEU A 246 2.19 -16.90 -8.99
CA LEU A 246 0.98 -16.50 -9.68
C LEU A 246 1.17 -16.49 -11.20
N SER A 247 2.31 -16.01 -11.69
CA SER A 247 2.62 -16.06 -13.12
C SER A 247 2.73 -17.50 -13.65
N ILE A 248 3.31 -18.42 -12.88
CA ILE A 248 3.36 -19.84 -13.26
C ILE A 248 1.95 -20.45 -13.30
N GLN A 249 1.13 -20.14 -12.29
CA GLN A 249 -0.23 -20.66 -12.18
C GLN A 249 -1.15 -20.14 -13.29
N GLU A 250 -1.15 -18.83 -13.52
CA GLU A 250 -2.13 -18.16 -14.39
C GLU A 250 -1.67 -18.00 -15.84
N LEU A 251 -0.35 -17.93 -16.07
CA LEU A 251 0.23 -17.66 -17.40
C LEU A 251 1.13 -18.79 -17.90
N HIS A 252 1.32 -19.85 -17.10
CA HIS A 252 2.19 -20.99 -17.41
C HIS A 252 3.64 -20.58 -17.76
N GLN A 253 4.07 -19.41 -17.28
CA GLN A 253 5.39 -18.87 -17.51
C GLN A 253 5.90 -18.20 -16.23
N PRO A 254 7.16 -18.44 -15.83
CA PRO A 254 7.73 -17.76 -14.69
C PRO A 254 7.95 -16.27 -15.00
N TYR A 255 7.73 -15.41 -14.01
CA TYR A 255 8.02 -13.99 -14.11
C TYR A 255 9.46 -13.68 -13.69
N TYR A 256 10.20 -12.97 -14.55
CA TYR A 256 11.58 -12.52 -14.29
C TYR A 256 11.77 -11.08 -14.77
N PRO A 257 11.58 -10.06 -13.90
CA PRO A 257 11.85 -8.68 -14.28
C PRO A 257 13.34 -8.45 -14.49
N ARG A 258 13.71 -7.73 -15.54
CA ARG A 258 15.08 -7.24 -15.73
C ARG A 258 15.39 -6.05 -14.83
N PHE A 259 14.37 -5.26 -14.48
CA PHE A 259 14.51 -4.09 -13.62
C PHE A 259 13.41 -4.06 -12.55
N VAL A 260 13.81 -3.70 -11.33
CA VAL A 260 12.90 -3.37 -10.23
C VAL A 260 13.11 -1.89 -9.90
N MET A 261 12.09 -1.06 -10.14
CA MET A 261 12.10 0.34 -9.74
C MET A 261 11.31 0.54 -8.47
N ALA A 262 11.99 1.07 -7.46
CA ALA A 262 11.39 1.52 -6.23
C ALA A 262 12.23 2.65 -5.63
N ASP A 263 11.92 3.00 -4.38
CA ASP A 263 12.83 3.76 -3.57
C ASP A 263 14.05 2.91 -3.16
N GLY A 264 15.12 3.58 -2.74
CA GLY A 264 16.40 2.91 -2.46
C GLY A 264 16.42 2.24 -1.09
N ALA A 265 15.28 1.70 -0.62
CA ALA A 265 15.17 1.01 0.65
C ALA A 265 16.06 -0.24 0.68
N PRO A 266 16.78 -0.54 1.79
CA PRO A 266 17.60 -1.74 1.87
C PRO A 266 16.80 -3.05 1.69
N GLY A 267 15.56 -3.07 2.19
CA GLY A 267 14.68 -4.25 2.15
C GLY A 267 14.41 -4.73 0.73
N ILE A 268 14.02 -3.82 -0.18
CA ILE A 268 13.71 -4.20 -1.56
C ILE A 268 14.94 -4.69 -2.32
N THR A 269 16.11 -4.07 -2.13
CA THR A 269 17.36 -4.52 -2.76
C THR A 269 17.75 -5.91 -2.29
N ALA A 270 17.63 -6.19 -0.98
CA ALA A 270 17.93 -7.51 -0.43
C ALA A 270 16.99 -8.59 -0.99
N ALA A 271 15.69 -8.32 -1.01
CA ALA A 271 14.69 -9.21 -1.58
C ALA A 271 14.90 -9.44 -3.08
N GLN A 272 15.22 -8.38 -3.83
CA GLN A 272 15.48 -8.44 -5.27
C GLN A 272 16.72 -9.29 -5.56
N ASN A 273 17.83 -9.09 -4.86
CA ASN A 273 19.04 -9.89 -5.04
C ASN A 273 18.81 -11.37 -4.75
N LYS A 274 17.96 -11.68 -3.75
CA LYS A 274 17.65 -13.05 -3.36
C LYS A 274 16.69 -13.74 -4.32
N ARG A 275 15.65 -13.05 -4.81
CA ARG A 275 14.56 -13.65 -5.61
C ARG A 275 14.74 -13.47 -7.11
N PHE A 276 15.34 -12.36 -7.54
CA PHE A 276 15.64 -12.01 -8.92
C PHE A 276 17.11 -11.57 -9.07
N PRO A 277 18.08 -12.51 -8.94
CA PRO A 277 19.51 -12.17 -8.92
C PRO A 277 20.02 -11.52 -10.21
N ASN A 278 19.35 -11.77 -11.34
CA ASN A 278 19.67 -11.17 -12.64
C ASN A 278 18.95 -9.83 -12.90
N SER A 279 18.09 -9.41 -11.98
CA SER A 279 17.41 -8.11 -12.05
C SER A 279 18.32 -7.01 -11.52
N LYS A 280 18.09 -5.79 -11.98
CA LYS A 280 18.78 -4.60 -11.47
C LYS A 280 17.78 -3.73 -10.71
N HIS A 281 18.14 -3.31 -9.50
CA HIS A 281 17.44 -2.23 -8.83
C HIS A 281 17.68 -0.93 -9.61
N PHE A 282 16.64 -0.43 -10.25
CA PHE A 282 16.63 0.80 -11.01
C PHE A 282 15.98 1.93 -10.20
N MET A 283 16.80 2.79 -9.61
CA MET A 283 16.31 3.80 -8.66
C MET A 283 15.51 4.92 -9.37
N CYS A 284 14.38 5.32 -8.79
CA CYS A 284 13.60 6.46 -9.29
C CYS A 284 14.41 7.78 -9.25
N TRP A 285 14.51 8.48 -10.39
CA TRP A 285 15.23 9.75 -10.53
C TRP A 285 14.81 10.83 -9.54
N PHE A 286 13.50 10.94 -9.28
CA PHE A 286 12.97 11.91 -8.31
C PHE A 286 13.56 11.68 -6.91
N HIS A 287 13.57 10.43 -6.44
CA HIS A 287 14.12 10.06 -5.14
C HIS A 287 15.64 10.24 -5.07
N ILE A 288 16.37 10.02 -6.17
CA ILE A 288 17.81 10.34 -6.27
C ILE A 288 18.01 11.84 -6.06
N MET A 289 17.30 12.67 -6.83
CA MET A 289 17.43 14.13 -6.75
C MET A 289 17.04 14.66 -5.37
N GLN A 290 16.04 14.07 -4.71
CA GLN A 290 15.68 14.42 -3.34
C GLN A 290 16.81 14.09 -2.36
N LYS A 291 17.39 12.88 -2.43
CA LYS A 291 18.52 12.47 -1.57
C LYS A 291 19.77 13.32 -1.80
N CYS A 292 20.08 13.63 -3.07
CA CYS A 292 21.17 14.53 -3.43
C CYS A 292 20.93 15.95 -2.94
N ARG A 293 19.69 16.48 -3.01
CA ARG A 293 19.35 17.81 -2.47
C ARG A 293 19.50 17.90 -0.96
N VAL A 294 19.10 16.85 -0.22
CA VAL A 294 19.28 16.80 1.24
C VAL A 294 20.77 16.83 1.60
N HIS A 295 21.58 15.97 0.97
CA HIS A 295 23.02 15.95 1.19
C HIS A 295 23.72 17.22 0.66
N ARG A 296 23.13 17.88 -0.34
CA ARG A 296 23.56 19.19 -0.86
C ARG A 296 23.26 20.33 0.11
N ASN A 297 22.13 20.33 0.82
CA ASN A 297 21.79 21.37 1.79
C ASN A 297 22.66 21.31 3.06
N LEU A 298 23.40 20.23 3.27
CA LEU A 298 24.50 20.16 4.24
C LEU A 298 25.74 20.96 3.76
N MET A 299 25.75 21.46 2.52
CA MET A 299 26.70 22.44 2.00
C MET A 299 26.04 23.82 1.92
N THR A 300 26.68 24.87 2.44
CA THR A 300 26.12 26.23 2.44
C THR A 300 25.90 26.79 1.01
N GLN A 301 24.78 27.49 0.80
CA GLN A 301 24.35 28.06 -0.50
C GLN A 301 25.39 28.95 -1.20
N SER A 302 26.32 29.56 -0.45
CA SER A 302 27.33 30.48 -0.99
C SER A 302 28.42 29.82 -1.82
N LYS A 303 28.69 28.52 -1.61
CA LYS A 303 29.81 27.79 -2.25
C LYS A 303 29.53 27.30 -3.67
N TRP A 304 28.27 27.26 -4.10
CA TRP A 304 27.93 26.76 -5.43
C TRP A 304 28.30 27.70 -6.58
N LYS A 305 28.46 29.01 -6.33
CA LYS A 305 28.88 29.95 -7.38
C LYS A 305 30.38 29.86 -7.73
N GLU A 306 31.17 29.14 -6.92
CA GLU A 306 32.62 28.98 -7.12
C GLU A 306 33.03 27.60 -7.67
N VAL A 307 32.21 26.56 -7.48
CA VAL A 307 32.51 25.18 -7.95
C VAL A 307 32.47 25.05 -9.48
N ASP A 308 31.86 26.00 -10.18
CA ASP A 308 31.84 26.05 -11.66
C ASP A 308 33.05 26.80 -12.25
N LYS A 309 34.00 27.28 -11.42
CA LYS A 309 35.12 28.09 -11.91
C LYS A 309 36.53 27.71 -11.47
N GLU A 310 36.75 26.94 -10.41
CA GLU A 310 38.12 26.54 -10.03
C GLU A 310 38.11 25.30 -9.12
N ILE A 311 37.98 24.11 -9.72
CA ILE A 311 38.35 22.86 -9.05
C ILE A 311 39.86 22.69 -9.23
N HIS A 312 40.67 23.37 -8.42
CA HIS A 312 41.99 22.79 -8.13
C HIS A 312 42.63 23.08 -6.77
N ASP A 313 42.24 24.09 -5.98
CA ASP A 313 43.12 24.47 -4.86
C ASP A 313 42.55 24.48 -3.43
N ARG A 314 41.28 24.12 -3.19
CA ARG A 314 40.81 23.86 -1.82
C ARG A 314 39.84 22.69 -1.78
N ALA A 315 40.32 21.56 -1.25
CA ALA A 315 39.48 20.42 -0.87
C ALA A 315 38.53 20.85 0.25
N ASP A 316 37.40 21.43 -0.15
CA ASP A 316 36.30 21.74 0.75
C ASP A 316 35.74 20.41 1.28
N SER A 317 35.86 20.19 2.58
CA SER A 317 35.47 18.94 3.24
C SER A 317 34.01 18.55 2.94
N SER A 318 33.14 19.53 2.68
CA SER A 318 31.76 19.27 2.29
C SER A 318 31.64 18.67 0.87
N VAL A 319 32.46 19.12 -0.08
CA VAL A 319 32.48 18.57 -1.45
C VAL A 319 33.03 17.14 -1.44
N THR A 320 34.11 16.90 -0.68
CA THR A 320 34.67 15.55 -0.49
C THR A 320 33.64 14.62 0.16
N SER A 321 32.93 15.08 1.20
CA SER A 321 31.91 14.26 1.87
C SER A 321 30.74 13.87 0.95
N PHE A 322 30.31 14.78 0.06
CA PHE A 322 29.26 14.49 -0.91
C PHE A 322 29.75 13.53 -2.00
N TYR A 323 30.98 13.72 -2.49
CA TYR A 323 31.59 12.80 -3.45
C TYR A 323 31.70 11.38 -2.88
N GLU A 324 32.18 11.23 -1.65
CA GLU A 324 32.26 9.94 -0.96
C GLU A 324 30.88 9.30 -0.78
N TYR A 325 29.89 10.09 -0.34
CA TYR A 325 28.50 9.64 -0.26
C TYR A 325 27.97 9.18 -1.63
N PHE A 326 28.17 10.01 -2.66
CA PHE A 326 27.64 9.77 -4.01
C PHE A 326 28.27 8.52 -4.60
N LYS A 327 29.59 8.38 -4.50
CA LYS A 327 30.33 7.18 -4.93
C LYS A 327 29.79 5.95 -4.22
N LYS A 328 29.77 5.96 -2.89
CA LYS A 328 29.29 4.82 -2.08
C LYS A 328 27.85 4.43 -2.39
N GLN A 329 26.95 5.41 -2.57
CA GLN A 329 25.55 5.10 -2.82
C GLN A 329 25.23 4.77 -4.28
N TRP A 330 25.68 5.60 -5.21
CA TRP A 330 25.20 5.57 -6.59
C TRP A 330 26.16 4.88 -7.53
N THR A 331 27.40 4.61 -7.13
CA THR A 331 28.34 3.83 -7.97
C THR A 331 28.58 2.43 -7.42
N GLU A 332 28.64 2.28 -6.10
CA GLU A 332 28.90 0.99 -5.46
C GLU A 332 27.60 0.25 -5.09
N LYS A 333 26.66 0.91 -4.39
CA LYS A 333 25.43 0.25 -3.91
C LYS A 333 24.33 0.14 -4.96
N LEU A 334 24.05 1.22 -5.70
CA LEU A 334 22.96 1.32 -6.68
C LEU A 334 23.48 1.86 -8.02
N PRO A 335 24.31 1.09 -8.75
CA PRO A 335 24.96 1.56 -9.99
C PRO A 335 23.99 1.87 -11.13
N SER A 336 22.75 1.35 -11.08
CA SER A 336 21.72 1.55 -12.12
C SER A 336 20.81 2.73 -11.78
N TRP A 337 21.39 3.88 -11.46
CA TRP A 337 20.65 5.09 -11.06
C TRP A 337 20.39 6.07 -12.22
N TYR A 338 21.09 5.91 -13.34
CA TYR A 338 21.04 6.83 -14.49
C TYR A 338 20.19 6.24 -15.64
N GLU A 339 19.59 7.10 -16.47
CA GLU A 339 18.63 6.70 -17.50
C GLU A 339 19.19 5.68 -18.51
N GLY A 340 20.47 5.79 -18.86
CA GLY A 340 21.15 4.85 -19.76
C GLY A 340 21.26 3.43 -19.22
N SER A 341 21.01 3.18 -17.93
CA SER A 341 21.01 1.82 -17.38
C SER A 341 19.74 1.02 -17.73
N ALA A 342 18.66 1.72 -18.11
CA ALA A 342 17.36 1.17 -18.46
C ALA A 342 16.77 1.91 -19.67
N LEU A 343 17.42 1.79 -20.83
CA LEU A 343 17.00 2.45 -22.07
C LEU A 343 15.54 2.12 -22.42
N ASN A 344 14.81 3.14 -22.89
CA ASN A 344 13.38 3.10 -23.25
C ASN A 344 12.42 2.80 -22.08
N LEU A 345 12.89 2.67 -20.85
CA LEU A 345 12.05 2.56 -19.65
C LEU A 345 11.87 3.95 -18.99
N PRO A 346 10.79 4.16 -18.21
CA PRO A 346 10.60 5.43 -17.51
C PRO A 346 11.75 5.63 -16.51
N SER A 347 12.24 6.86 -16.34
CA SER A 347 13.25 7.19 -15.31
C SER A 347 12.65 7.59 -13.96
N THR A 348 11.33 7.80 -13.91
CA THR A 348 10.59 8.22 -12.71
C THR A 348 9.45 7.26 -12.39
N ASN A 349 9.04 7.25 -11.11
CA ASN A 349 7.92 6.46 -10.62
C ASN A 349 6.59 7.25 -10.59
N ASN A 350 6.52 8.38 -11.30
CA ASN A 350 5.40 9.32 -11.26
C ASN A 350 4.05 8.67 -11.56
N GLY A 351 4.03 7.66 -12.43
CA GLY A 351 2.81 6.92 -12.75
C GLY A 351 2.30 6.11 -11.56
N CYS A 352 3.18 5.42 -10.82
CA CYS A 352 2.81 4.70 -9.59
C CYS A 352 2.37 5.68 -8.49
N GLU A 353 3.11 6.78 -8.30
CA GLU A 353 2.76 7.85 -7.35
C GLU A 353 1.38 8.47 -7.66
N SER A 354 1.05 8.64 -8.94
CA SER A 354 -0.26 9.12 -9.38
C SER A 354 -1.38 8.16 -9.01
N PHE A 355 -1.14 6.85 -9.09
CA PHE A 355 -2.08 5.84 -8.59
C PHE A 355 -2.22 5.92 -7.07
N ASN A 356 -1.13 6.08 -6.31
CA ASN A 356 -1.19 6.30 -4.86
C ASN A 356 -2.04 7.54 -4.50
N ALA A 357 -1.89 8.63 -5.26
CA ALA A 357 -2.75 9.80 -5.13
C ALA A 357 -4.22 9.50 -5.50
N LYS A 358 -4.46 8.71 -6.56
CA LYS A 358 -5.80 8.26 -6.99
C LYS A 358 -6.48 7.43 -5.90
N ILE A 359 -5.80 6.47 -5.28
CA ILE A 359 -6.30 5.66 -4.16
C ILE A 359 -6.80 6.57 -3.03
N LYS A 360 -5.93 7.47 -2.58
CA LYS A 360 -6.27 8.43 -1.53
C LYS A 360 -7.40 9.36 -1.95
N ARG A 361 -7.45 9.77 -3.21
CA ARG A 361 -8.45 10.71 -3.70
C ARG A 361 -9.82 10.03 -3.84
N GLU A 362 -9.91 8.97 -4.60
CA GLU A 362 -11.17 8.41 -5.09
C GLU A 362 -11.72 7.30 -4.20
N TYR A 363 -10.86 6.45 -3.63
CA TYR A 363 -11.31 5.25 -2.92
C TYR A 363 -11.38 5.44 -1.41
N THR A 364 -10.39 6.11 -0.80
CA THR A 364 -10.39 6.36 0.66
C THR A 364 -10.86 7.77 1.04
N LEU A 365 -11.02 8.66 0.06
CA LEU A 365 -11.37 10.07 0.26
C LEU A 365 -10.44 10.78 1.27
N ARG A 366 -9.15 10.40 1.27
CA ARG A 366 -8.08 10.83 2.18
C ARG A 366 -8.34 10.52 3.65
N ASN A 367 -9.26 9.60 3.93
CA ASN A 367 -9.50 9.10 5.27
C ASN A 367 -8.74 7.79 5.47
N LYS A 368 -8.33 7.56 6.72
CA LYS A 368 -7.96 6.23 7.18
C LYS A 368 -9.25 5.43 7.36
N LEU A 369 -9.30 4.21 6.84
CA LEU A 369 -10.44 3.30 6.95
C LEU A 369 -10.11 2.11 7.86
N HIS A 370 -11.13 1.53 8.50
CA HIS A 370 -10.98 0.21 9.11
C HIS A 370 -10.81 -0.85 8.01
N LEU A 371 -10.15 -1.97 8.32
CA LEU A 371 -9.94 -3.06 7.35
C LEU A 371 -11.26 -3.54 6.73
N SER A 372 -12.29 -3.79 7.53
CA SER A 372 -13.63 -4.16 7.05
C SER A 372 -14.23 -3.18 6.03
N SER A 373 -13.92 -1.89 6.17
CA SER A 373 -14.38 -0.85 5.23
C SER A 373 -13.42 -0.64 4.06
N PHE A 374 -12.16 -1.04 4.21
CA PHE A 374 -11.13 -0.86 3.20
C PHE A 374 -11.11 -2.00 2.19
N LEU A 375 -11.39 -3.24 2.62
CA LEU A 375 -11.39 -4.40 1.72
C LEU A 375 -12.38 -4.24 0.55
N PRO A 376 -13.65 -3.81 0.76
CA PRO A 376 -14.56 -3.53 -0.37
C PRO A 376 -14.06 -2.40 -1.29
N LYS A 377 -13.22 -1.49 -0.78
CA LYS A 377 -12.60 -0.44 -1.60
C LYS A 377 -11.44 -0.99 -2.43
N ILE A 378 -10.68 -1.95 -1.93
CA ILE A 378 -9.68 -2.67 -2.71
C ILE A 378 -10.35 -3.41 -3.87
N GLU A 379 -11.46 -4.11 -3.61
CA GLU A 379 -12.20 -4.84 -4.64
C GLU A 379 -12.69 -3.93 -5.76
N SER A 380 -13.46 -2.89 -5.41
CA SER A 380 -13.96 -1.91 -6.39
C SER A 380 -12.82 -1.27 -7.19
N MET A 381 -11.71 -0.93 -6.53
CA MET A 381 -10.55 -0.32 -7.17
C MET A 381 -9.89 -1.24 -8.19
N LEU A 382 -9.63 -2.49 -7.82
CA LEU A 382 -8.97 -3.44 -8.70
C LEU A 382 -9.89 -3.86 -9.86
N GLU A 383 -11.20 -3.99 -9.61
CA GLU A 383 -12.20 -4.22 -10.66
C GLU A 383 -12.25 -3.06 -11.67
N ASP A 384 -12.26 -1.81 -11.19
CA ASP A 384 -12.25 -0.63 -12.06
C ASP A 384 -11.00 -0.60 -12.93
N TRP A 385 -9.82 -0.85 -12.33
CA TRP A 385 -8.55 -0.87 -13.06
C TRP A 385 -8.49 -2.04 -14.04
N SER A 386 -9.11 -3.16 -13.69
CA SER A 386 -9.22 -4.35 -14.53
C SER A 386 -10.11 -4.13 -15.76
N LYS A 387 -11.22 -3.41 -15.60
CA LYS A 387 -12.11 -3.02 -16.72
C LYS A 387 -11.49 -1.94 -17.60
N ASP A 388 -10.88 -0.91 -17.00
CA ASP A 388 -10.08 0.09 -17.73
C ASP A 388 -8.97 -0.59 -18.56
N SER A 389 -8.50 -1.72 -18.07
CA SER A 389 -7.45 -2.49 -18.69
C SER A 389 -7.80 -3.02 -20.10
N ASP A 390 -9.07 -3.27 -20.37
CA ASP A 390 -9.53 -3.72 -21.70
C ASP A 390 -9.67 -2.55 -22.67
N ILE A 391 -10.06 -1.38 -22.16
CA ILE A 391 -10.19 -0.14 -22.93
C ILE A 391 -8.82 0.45 -23.25
N ASN A 392 -7.92 0.39 -22.27
CA ASN A 392 -6.57 0.95 -22.28
C ASN A 392 -5.52 -0.17 -22.12
N PRO A 393 -5.30 -0.98 -23.16
CA PRO A 393 -4.36 -2.10 -23.12
C PRO A 393 -2.91 -1.61 -22.90
N PHE A 394 -2.03 -2.55 -22.54
CA PHE A 394 -0.62 -2.26 -22.36
C PHE A 394 0.04 -1.99 -23.71
N ALA A 395 0.54 -0.77 -23.92
CA ALA A 395 1.23 -0.42 -25.15
C ALA A 395 2.66 -0.99 -25.17
N VAL A 396 2.93 -1.90 -26.12
CA VAL A 396 4.26 -2.53 -26.27
C VAL A 396 5.14 -1.80 -27.29
N GLN A 397 4.54 -0.97 -28.15
CA GLN A 397 5.23 -0.20 -29.18
C GLN A 397 4.73 1.24 -29.21
N THR A 398 5.66 2.19 -29.26
CA THR A 398 5.32 3.60 -29.47
C THR A 398 5.05 3.77 -30.96
N PRO A 399 3.84 4.22 -31.37
CA PRO A 399 3.64 4.60 -32.75
C PRO A 399 4.58 5.76 -33.04
N ILE A 400 5.47 5.57 -34.02
CA ILE A 400 6.30 6.65 -34.52
C ILE A 400 5.34 7.58 -35.28
N SER A 401 5.11 8.80 -34.77
CA SER A 401 4.33 9.80 -35.49
C SER A 401 5.22 10.48 -36.53
N SER A 402 4.61 10.97 -37.61
CA SER A 402 5.30 11.77 -38.62
C SER A 402 5.99 13.00 -38.03
N GLU A 403 5.45 13.57 -36.94
CA GLU A 403 6.09 14.64 -36.16
C GLU A 403 7.35 14.16 -35.44
N ASN A 404 7.37 12.95 -34.88
CA ASN A 404 8.57 12.40 -34.25
C ASN A 404 9.65 12.08 -35.31
N GLU A 405 9.25 11.63 -36.51
CA GLU A 405 10.18 11.44 -37.63
C GLU A 405 10.74 12.77 -38.11
N LEU A 406 9.89 13.79 -38.23
CA LEU A 406 10.31 15.13 -38.63
C LEU A 406 11.24 15.75 -37.57
N ALA A 407 10.90 15.65 -36.29
CA ALA A 407 11.75 16.14 -35.21
C ALA A 407 13.09 15.39 -35.13
N ALA A 408 13.09 14.07 -35.33
CA ALA A 408 14.32 13.27 -35.40
C ALA A 408 15.15 13.63 -36.65
N TYR A 409 14.51 13.88 -37.78
CA TYR A 409 15.14 14.33 -39.01
C TYR A 409 15.73 15.74 -38.85
N GLU A 410 14.98 16.70 -38.34
CA GLU A 410 15.43 18.06 -38.03
C GLU A 410 16.60 18.03 -37.03
N TRP A 411 16.50 17.22 -35.97
CA TRP A 411 17.59 16.99 -35.03
C TRP A 411 18.82 16.36 -35.69
N SER A 412 18.64 15.41 -36.62
CA SER A 412 19.75 14.81 -37.38
C SER A 412 20.41 15.80 -38.35
N MET A 413 19.63 16.75 -38.91
CA MET A 413 20.13 17.81 -39.77
C MET A 413 20.94 18.83 -38.96
N ASP A 414 20.53 19.14 -37.72
CA ASP A 414 21.32 19.94 -36.78
C ASP A 414 22.63 19.23 -36.37
N ILE A 415 22.63 17.90 -36.31
CA ILE A 415 23.79 17.06 -35.97
C ILE A 415 24.77 16.86 -37.11
N ASN A 416 24.50 17.32 -38.34
CA ASN A 416 25.53 17.40 -39.37
C ASN A 416 26.71 18.34 -39.00
N ARG A 417 26.71 18.93 -37.79
CA ARG A 417 27.86 19.59 -37.14
C ARG A 417 28.63 18.73 -36.12
N SER A 418 28.25 17.48 -35.85
CA SER A 418 28.87 16.59 -34.84
C SER A 418 29.15 15.18 -35.38
N ARG A 419 30.33 14.61 -35.07
CA ARG A 419 30.77 13.30 -35.59
C ARG A 419 29.99 12.13 -34.97
N ILE A 420 29.35 11.33 -35.80
CA ILE A 420 28.70 10.06 -35.42
C ILE A 420 29.76 8.96 -35.38
N HIS A 421 29.88 8.24 -34.26
CA HIS A 421 30.72 7.05 -34.14
C HIS A 421 29.85 5.79 -34.08
N HIS A 422 30.16 4.83 -34.97
CA HIS A 422 29.49 3.53 -35.05
C HIS A 422 30.27 2.48 -34.25
N TRP A 423 29.61 1.83 -33.28
CA TRP A 423 30.18 0.69 -32.55
C TRP A 423 29.10 -0.34 -32.23
N TYR A 424 29.33 -1.61 -32.62
CA TYR A 424 28.46 -2.78 -32.35
C TYR A 424 26.94 -2.51 -32.44
N ASN A 425 26.45 -2.15 -33.62
CA ASN A 425 25.02 -1.95 -33.94
C ASN A 425 24.30 -0.86 -33.12
N ASN A 426 25.02 0.03 -32.45
CA ASN A 426 24.43 1.18 -31.77
C ASN A 426 25.08 2.49 -32.25
N PHE A 427 24.27 3.54 -32.33
CA PHE A 427 24.72 4.90 -32.63
C PHE A 427 25.02 5.62 -31.32
N TYR A 428 26.24 6.12 -31.15
CA TYR A 428 26.63 6.95 -30.02
C TYR A 428 26.87 8.38 -30.49
N VAL A 429 26.33 9.36 -29.77
CA VAL A 429 26.60 10.78 -30.00
C VAL A 429 27.35 11.32 -28.78
N VAL A 430 28.58 11.78 -29.01
CA VAL A 430 29.38 12.50 -28.02
C VAL A 430 29.15 13.99 -28.27
N PRO A 431 28.74 14.79 -27.28
CA PRO A 431 28.67 16.24 -27.46
C PRO A 431 30.07 16.76 -27.78
N SER A 432 30.24 17.46 -28.91
CA SER A 432 31.47 18.20 -29.17
C SER A 432 31.56 19.34 -28.16
N SER A 433 32.36 19.15 -27.11
CA SER A 433 32.86 20.27 -26.33
C SER A 433 33.82 21.04 -27.23
N SER A 434 33.43 22.27 -27.57
CA SER A 434 34.32 23.38 -27.95
C SER A 434 35.37 23.10 -29.03
N GLY A 435 35.05 23.54 -30.25
CA GLY A 435 35.98 24.00 -31.27
C GLY A 435 35.35 25.19 -31.97
#